data_AF-A0A1Q4HRP5-F1
#
_entry.id   AF-A0A1Q4HRP5-F1
#
_cell.length_a   1.000
_cell.length_b   1.000
_cell.length_c   1.000
_cell.angle_alpha   90.00
_cell.angle_beta   90.00
_cell.angle_gamma   90.00
#
_symmetry.space_group_name_H-M   'P 1'
#
loop_
_entity.id
_entity.type
_entity.pdbx_description
1 polymer ?
#
loop_
_entity_poly.entity_id
_entity_poly.type
_entity_poly.pdbx_seq_one_letter_code
_entity_poly.pdbx_strand_id
1 'polypeptide(L)'
;MKSTELTVLAEAPARGAGLNQVIGLSVAAVVIAAAMLWVGYAHRTHRIEWLTRLADKLGEKFHRPNWVALPVLIFTTFIICALFGFIWDVSWHIGNGRDPGPLANPAHYFIIIGLFGIFVAGMVSVVLPFDRPGPAAVRITRNWHAPVGGLLMAGCGMYAMIGFPLDDIWHRIFGQDVTLWGPTHLMMIGGACFSLFSVLMLEREGEAHDADEVTHGAFITFLRYLSFGGLFIGLSVYQIEFDFGVPQFRLVFQPMLIAAASALAAVAARVTMGRGAAIIAALFAIALRGAVALVVGPILGAPINWFPLYLGPALVVELVALTPLIKRPVAFGAVSGLAVATVGLWLESLWIGAVYHYPWPTSMWGEALAMSVPVAALTGVCGALFGLVLTGQRLPGRRLGIGVVALTVLVIGVAVANGLHILVPEKNTATVTLTDLPSPAGQRMVSADVMISPTAMVSDHPDWLTILSWQGRMQNDRGLMIDKLAKVGPGHYRSTQPVPVWGDWKTLLRVQDGRTMTAVPIYEPADAAIPAPEVPALATSTRPFVLEVTILQRERDQSAPAWLFTAGGIVVLFLTLMVITALTWGAGRINNYDTLPKRPEEEKHTVPGTPQAA
;
A
#
# COMPACT_ATOMS: atom_id res chain seq x y z
N MET A 1 -34.43 -39.25 -26.93
CA MET A 1 -34.10 -38.22 -25.93
C MET A 1 -32.72 -38.53 -25.37
N LYS A 2 -31.67 -37.88 -25.89
CA LYS A 2 -30.34 -37.84 -25.27
C LYS A 2 -30.21 -36.44 -24.68
N SER A 3 -30.03 -36.36 -23.37
CA SER A 3 -29.80 -35.14 -22.63
C SER A 3 -28.51 -34.49 -23.11
N THR A 4 -28.63 -33.27 -23.62
CA THR A 4 -27.50 -32.39 -23.93
C THR A 4 -26.81 -32.04 -22.62
N GLU A 5 -25.68 -32.67 -22.34
CA GLU A 5 -24.78 -32.19 -21.29
C GLU A 5 -24.26 -30.81 -21.70
N LEU A 6 -24.70 -29.79 -20.98
CA LEU A 6 -24.07 -28.47 -21.00
C LEU A 6 -22.71 -28.64 -20.31
N THR A 7 -21.68 -28.98 -21.09
CA THR A 7 -20.29 -28.71 -20.70
C THR A 7 -20.14 -27.20 -20.59
N VAL A 8 -20.26 -26.68 -19.36
CA VAL A 8 -19.77 -25.35 -19.01
C VAL A 8 -18.26 -25.40 -19.24
N LEU A 9 -17.83 -24.92 -20.41
CA LEU A 9 -16.41 -24.69 -20.68
C LEU A 9 -15.89 -23.77 -19.58
N ALA A 10 -15.05 -24.33 -18.71
CA ALA A 10 -14.28 -23.53 -17.77
C ALA A 10 -13.52 -22.49 -18.58
N GLU A 11 -13.83 -21.22 -18.35
CA GLU A 11 -13.09 -20.09 -18.90
C GLU A 11 -11.62 -20.32 -18.56
N ALA A 12 -10.73 -20.25 -19.55
CA ALA A 12 -9.31 -20.41 -19.30
C ALA A 12 -8.90 -19.40 -18.20
N PRO A 13 -8.05 -19.77 -17.22
CA PRO A 13 -7.79 -19.01 -15.99
C PRO A 13 -7.10 -17.65 -16.18
N ALA A 14 -7.14 -17.09 -17.39
CA ALA A 14 -6.52 -15.84 -17.79
C ALA A 14 -7.48 -14.63 -17.78
N ARG A 15 -8.80 -14.81 -17.61
CA ARG A 15 -9.80 -13.73 -17.75
C ARG A 15 -10.76 -13.59 -16.55
N GLY A 16 -10.19 -13.40 -15.37
CA GLY A 16 -10.95 -13.21 -14.13
C GLY A 16 -11.35 -14.52 -13.45
N ALA A 17 -12.12 -14.41 -12.39
CA ALA A 17 -12.59 -15.50 -11.57
C ALA A 17 -13.65 -16.35 -12.29
N GLY A 18 -13.49 -17.67 -12.20
CA GLY A 18 -14.49 -18.61 -12.72
C GLY A 18 -15.87 -18.40 -12.07
N LEU A 19 -16.93 -18.53 -12.88
CA LEU A 19 -18.31 -18.21 -12.47
C LEU A 19 -18.76 -18.90 -11.16
N ASN A 20 -18.34 -20.16 -10.94
CA ASN A 20 -18.65 -20.90 -9.72
C ASN A 20 -18.07 -20.23 -8.46
N GLN A 21 -16.86 -19.68 -8.54
CA GLN A 21 -16.24 -18.95 -7.44
C GLN A 21 -16.94 -17.62 -7.20
N VAL A 22 -17.30 -16.90 -8.28
CA VAL A 22 -18.07 -15.64 -8.17
C VAL A 22 -19.41 -15.87 -7.48
N ILE A 23 -20.16 -16.91 -7.88
CA ILE A 23 -21.44 -17.26 -7.24
C ILE A 23 -21.23 -17.64 -5.78
N GLY A 24 -20.25 -18.52 -5.48
CA GLY A 24 -19.94 -18.95 -4.12
C GLY A 24 -19.58 -17.78 -3.19
N LEU A 25 -18.70 -16.89 -3.65
CA LEU A 25 -18.31 -15.68 -2.93
C LEU A 25 -19.49 -14.72 -2.76
N SER A 26 -20.35 -14.57 -3.77
CA SER A 26 -21.54 -13.71 -3.69
C SER A 26 -22.54 -14.24 -2.64
N VAL A 27 -22.80 -15.55 -2.62
CA VAL A 27 -23.68 -16.17 -1.63
C VAL A 27 -23.09 -16.02 -0.23
N ALA A 28 -21.80 -16.31 -0.05
CA ALA A 28 -21.11 -16.12 1.22
C ALA A 28 -21.19 -14.67 1.69
N ALA A 29 -20.96 -13.70 0.79
CA ALA A 29 -21.06 -12.28 1.10
C ALA A 29 -22.48 -11.89 1.54
N VAL A 30 -23.53 -12.39 0.88
CA VAL A 30 -24.93 -12.13 1.28
C VAL A 30 -25.24 -12.72 2.65
N VAL A 31 -24.83 -13.96 2.92
CA VAL A 31 -25.05 -14.62 4.21
C VAL A 31 -24.33 -13.86 5.33
N ILE A 32 -23.07 -13.50 5.12
CA ILE A 32 -22.27 -12.74 6.08
C ILE A 32 -22.89 -11.36 6.31
N ALA A 33 -23.28 -10.65 5.25
CA ALA A 33 -23.93 -9.35 5.36
C ALA A 33 -25.26 -9.44 6.13
N ALA A 34 -26.10 -10.45 5.84
CA ALA A 34 -27.34 -10.68 6.56
C ALA A 34 -27.10 -10.97 8.05
N ALA A 35 -26.08 -11.78 8.38
CA ALA A 35 -25.69 -12.05 9.76
C ALA A 35 -25.20 -10.78 10.47
N MET A 36 -24.35 -9.97 9.84
CA MET A 36 -23.88 -8.70 10.39
C MET A 36 -25.03 -7.71 10.61
N LEU A 37 -25.94 -7.57 9.64
CA LEU A 37 -27.13 -6.74 9.76
C LEU A 37 -28.03 -7.21 10.90
N TRP A 38 -28.20 -8.53 11.05
CA TRP A 38 -28.95 -9.11 12.17
C TRP A 38 -28.28 -8.82 13.52
N VAL A 39 -26.97 -9.00 13.65
CA VAL A 39 -26.23 -8.67 14.88
C VAL A 39 -26.38 -7.18 15.21
N GLY A 40 -26.21 -6.30 14.22
CA GLY A 40 -26.37 -4.87 14.41
C GLY A 40 -27.80 -4.49 14.81
N TYR A 41 -28.81 -5.04 14.14
CA TYR A 41 -30.22 -4.83 14.48
C TYR A 41 -30.55 -5.35 15.88
N ALA A 42 -30.09 -6.56 16.22
CA ALA A 42 -30.33 -7.18 17.52
C ALA A 42 -29.67 -6.36 18.65
N HIS A 43 -28.44 -5.87 18.44
CA HIS A 43 -27.76 -4.99 19.38
C HIS A 43 -28.51 -3.68 19.57
N ARG A 44 -28.84 -2.98 18.47
CA ARG A 44 -29.55 -1.69 18.50
C ARG A 44 -30.98 -1.77 19.05
N THR A 45 -31.59 -2.96 19.06
CA THR A 45 -32.91 -3.21 19.65
C THR A 45 -32.84 -3.87 21.04
N HIS A 46 -31.66 -3.90 21.66
CA HIS A 46 -31.40 -4.49 22.98
C HIS A 46 -31.81 -5.98 23.09
N ARG A 47 -31.81 -6.72 21.98
CA ARG A 47 -32.11 -8.17 21.95
C ARG A 47 -30.90 -9.04 22.29
N ILE A 48 -29.69 -8.50 22.21
CA ILE A 48 -28.44 -9.16 22.60
C ILE A 48 -27.62 -8.25 23.51
N GLU A 49 -26.91 -8.85 24.47
CA GLU A 49 -26.04 -8.13 25.41
C GLU A 49 -24.58 -8.62 25.37
N TRP A 50 -24.30 -9.74 24.70
CA TRP A 50 -22.96 -10.32 24.66
C TRP A 50 -21.93 -9.39 23.99
N LEU A 51 -22.36 -8.61 22.99
CA LEU A 51 -21.50 -7.68 22.26
C LEU A 51 -21.08 -6.52 23.16
N THR A 52 -22.04 -5.91 23.87
CA THR A 52 -21.79 -4.88 24.88
C THR A 52 -20.87 -5.41 25.99
N ARG A 53 -21.17 -6.58 26.57
CA ARG A 53 -20.35 -7.18 27.64
C ARG A 53 -18.90 -7.42 27.21
N LEU A 54 -18.69 -7.90 25.99
CA LEU A 54 -17.33 -8.09 25.46
C LEU A 54 -16.63 -6.75 25.26
N ALA A 55 -17.32 -5.77 24.68
CA ALA A 55 -16.77 -4.45 24.40
C ALA A 55 -16.46 -3.67 25.69
N ASP A 56 -17.31 -3.76 26.71
CA ASP A 56 -17.12 -3.14 28.03
C ASP A 56 -15.92 -3.74 28.74
N LYS A 57 -15.79 -5.08 28.76
CA LYS A 57 -14.62 -5.76 29.34
C LYS A 57 -13.30 -5.29 28.70
N LEU A 58 -13.30 -5.07 27.38
CA LEU A 58 -12.14 -4.53 26.68
C LEU A 58 -11.95 -3.03 26.95
N GLY A 59 -13.05 -2.27 27.06
CA GLY A 59 -13.03 -0.86 27.41
C GLY A 59 -12.43 -0.61 28.80
N GLU A 60 -12.85 -1.39 29.80
CA GLU A 60 -12.28 -1.39 31.15
C GLU A 60 -10.79 -1.75 31.11
N LYS A 61 -10.42 -2.83 30.42
CA LYS A 61 -9.01 -3.26 30.32
C LYS A 61 -8.13 -2.21 29.65
N PHE A 62 -8.65 -1.53 28.63
CA PHE A 62 -7.92 -0.56 27.83
C PHE A 62 -8.16 0.89 28.26
N HIS A 63 -8.91 1.15 29.34
CA HIS A 63 -9.24 2.51 29.81
C HIS A 63 -9.65 3.44 28.65
N ARG A 64 -10.56 2.94 27.82
CA ARG A 64 -11.09 3.60 26.62
C ARG A 64 -12.57 3.24 26.46
N PRO A 65 -13.35 4.04 25.72
CA PRO A 65 -14.74 3.69 25.46
C PRO A 65 -14.83 2.37 24.69
N ASN A 66 -15.86 1.58 24.98
CA ASN A 66 -16.08 0.26 24.40
C ASN A 66 -16.11 0.29 22.84
N TRP A 67 -16.62 1.38 22.25
CA TRP A 67 -16.70 1.66 20.82
C TRP A 67 -15.38 2.11 20.19
N VAL A 68 -14.31 2.21 20.97
CA VAL A 68 -12.92 2.39 20.53
C VAL A 68 -12.11 1.12 20.82
N ALA A 69 -12.15 0.64 22.06
CA ALA A 69 -11.32 -0.46 22.55
C ALA A 69 -11.45 -1.75 21.71
N LEU A 70 -12.68 -2.23 21.51
CA LEU A 70 -12.92 -3.43 20.71
C LEU A 70 -12.59 -3.20 19.22
N PRO A 71 -13.09 -2.12 18.56
CA PRO A 71 -12.75 -1.81 17.18
C PRO A 71 -11.26 -1.67 16.88
N VAL A 72 -10.48 -1.00 17.73
CA VAL A 72 -9.02 -0.87 17.54
C VAL A 72 -8.35 -2.23 17.58
N LEU A 73 -8.74 -3.11 18.51
CA LEU A 73 -8.18 -4.46 18.59
C LEU A 73 -8.52 -5.31 17.35
N ILE A 74 -9.78 -5.25 16.89
CA ILE A 74 -10.21 -5.90 15.64
C ILE A 74 -9.37 -5.34 14.48
N PHE A 75 -9.31 -4.02 14.34
CA PHE A 75 -8.54 -3.33 13.31
C PHE A 75 -7.09 -3.77 13.28
N THR A 76 -6.36 -3.70 14.40
CA THR A 76 -4.94 -4.06 14.50
C THR A 76 -4.71 -5.52 14.10
N THR A 77 -5.60 -6.42 14.51
CA THR A 77 -5.50 -7.85 14.16
C THR A 77 -5.63 -8.04 12.64
N PHE A 78 -6.65 -7.42 12.05
CA PHE A 78 -6.99 -7.65 10.65
C PHE A 78 -6.12 -6.85 9.67
N ILE A 79 -5.61 -5.67 10.03
CA ILE A 79 -4.63 -4.94 9.20
C ILE A 79 -3.28 -5.69 9.14
N ILE A 80 -2.85 -6.33 10.24
CA ILE A 80 -1.63 -7.17 10.25
C ILE A 80 -1.85 -8.43 9.41
N CYS A 81 -3.04 -9.04 9.52
CA CYS A 81 -3.46 -10.16 8.68
C CYS A 81 -3.41 -9.80 7.19
N ALA A 82 -4.01 -8.65 6.81
CA ALA A 82 -3.99 -8.14 5.44
C ALA A 82 -2.55 -7.86 4.96
N LEU A 83 -1.70 -7.25 5.79
CA LEU A 83 -0.30 -7.00 5.46
C LEU A 83 0.45 -8.30 5.17
N PHE A 84 0.32 -9.30 6.03
CA PHE A 84 0.96 -10.60 5.82
C PHE A 84 0.49 -11.24 4.50
N GLY A 85 -0.83 -11.30 4.28
CA GLY A 85 -1.41 -11.81 3.05
C GLY A 85 -0.89 -11.09 1.82
N PHE A 86 -0.88 -9.75 1.85
CA PHE A 86 -0.45 -8.94 0.72
C PHE A 86 1.02 -9.13 0.33
N ILE A 87 1.94 -9.17 1.30
CA ILE A 87 3.37 -9.41 0.98
C ILE A 87 3.56 -10.82 0.43
N TRP A 88 2.88 -11.81 1.02
CA TRP A 88 2.96 -13.18 0.54
C TRP A 88 2.40 -13.33 -0.87
N ASP A 89 1.31 -12.64 -1.16
CA ASP A 89 0.65 -12.64 -2.46
C ASP A 89 1.55 -12.11 -3.58
N VAL A 90 2.18 -10.95 -3.34
CA VAL A 90 3.13 -10.39 -4.30
C VAL A 90 4.32 -11.33 -4.52
N SER A 91 4.89 -11.88 -3.45
CA SER A 91 5.94 -12.90 -3.57
C SER A 91 5.47 -14.11 -4.38
N TRP A 92 4.22 -14.54 -4.18
CA TRP A 92 3.64 -15.69 -4.86
C TRP A 92 3.54 -15.45 -6.36
N HIS A 93 3.02 -14.31 -6.78
CA HIS A 93 2.90 -13.97 -8.20
C HIS A 93 4.25 -13.78 -8.90
N ILE A 94 5.25 -13.25 -8.18
CA ILE A 94 6.62 -13.15 -8.71
C ILE A 94 7.23 -14.55 -8.89
N GLY A 95 7.05 -15.45 -7.92
CA GLY A 95 7.68 -16.78 -7.92
C GLY A 95 6.95 -17.83 -8.77
N ASN A 96 5.63 -17.92 -8.68
CA ASN A 96 4.80 -18.97 -9.30
C ASN A 96 3.99 -18.50 -10.50
N GLY A 97 3.71 -17.20 -10.62
CA GLY A 97 2.90 -16.63 -11.69
C GLY A 97 1.42 -16.53 -11.36
N ARG A 98 0.59 -16.60 -12.40
CA ARG A 98 -0.86 -16.38 -12.29
C ARG A 98 -1.56 -17.50 -11.52
N ASP A 99 -2.66 -17.14 -10.88
CA ASP A 99 -3.52 -18.09 -10.18
C ASP A 99 -4.67 -18.61 -11.07
N PRO A 100 -5.13 -19.86 -10.86
CA PRO A 100 -6.34 -20.39 -11.47
C PRO A 100 -7.65 -19.67 -11.07
N GLY A 101 -7.61 -18.81 -10.05
CA GLY A 101 -8.73 -18.03 -9.56
C GLY A 101 -8.47 -17.45 -8.16
N PRO A 102 -9.32 -16.52 -7.67
CA PRO A 102 -9.12 -15.80 -6.40
C PRO A 102 -9.03 -16.69 -5.17
N LEU A 103 -9.56 -17.92 -5.20
CA LEU A 103 -9.50 -18.85 -4.07
C LEU A 103 -8.34 -19.86 -4.14
N ALA A 104 -7.50 -19.80 -5.17
CA ALA A 104 -6.44 -20.76 -5.41
C ALA A 104 -5.15 -20.47 -4.62
N ASN A 105 -4.93 -19.19 -4.27
CA ASN A 105 -3.75 -18.74 -3.56
C ASN A 105 -4.08 -18.52 -2.06
N PRO A 106 -3.39 -19.23 -1.15
CA PRO A 106 -3.62 -19.08 0.28
C PRO A 106 -3.49 -17.64 0.79
N ALA A 107 -2.61 -16.83 0.19
CA ALA A 107 -2.38 -15.45 0.57
C ALA A 107 -3.64 -14.57 0.40
N HIS A 108 -4.44 -14.82 -0.64
CA HIS A 108 -5.70 -14.09 -0.88
C HIS A 108 -6.68 -14.19 0.30
N TYR A 109 -6.73 -15.32 1.00
CA TYR A 109 -7.62 -15.47 2.15
C TYR A 109 -7.25 -14.49 3.27
N PHE A 110 -5.96 -14.30 3.53
CA PHE A 110 -5.48 -13.34 4.54
C PHE A 110 -5.80 -11.90 4.13
N ILE A 111 -5.69 -11.56 2.85
CA ILE A 111 -6.07 -10.24 2.33
C ILE A 111 -7.58 -10.03 2.48
N ILE A 112 -8.40 -10.94 1.97
CA ILE A 112 -9.87 -10.82 1.99
C ILE A 112 -10.37 -10.73 3.44
N ILE A 113 -9.93 -11.63 4.31
CA ILE A 113 -10.30 -11.65 5.73
C ILE A 113 -9.81 -10.39 6.44
N GLY A 114 -8.58 -9.95 6.15
CA GLY A 114 -8.00 -8.74 6.72
C GLY A 114 -8.76 -7.47 6.31
N LEU A 115 -9.00 -7.27 5.02
CA LEU A 115 -9.74 -6.11 4.52
C LEU A 115 -11.21 -6.10 4.99
N PHE A 116 -11.86 -7.26 4.99
CA PHE A 116 -13.19 -7.41 5.57
C PHE A 116 -13.20 -7.09 7.08
N GLY A 117 -12.18 -7.55 7.82
CA GLY A 117 -12.03 -7.25 9.23
C GLY A 117 -11.85 -5.77 9.54
N ILE A 118 -11.20 -4.99 8.66
CA ILE A 118 -11.14 -3.52 8.77
C ILE A 118 -12.53 -2.90 8.63
N PHE A 119 -13.32 -3.35 7.64
CA PHE A 119 -14.71 -2.91 7.49
C PHE A 119 -15.54 -3.25 8.74
N VAL A 120 -15.42 -4.48 9.24
CA VAL A 120 -16.08 -4.95 10.47
C VAL A 120 -15.67 -4.08 11.66
N ALA A 121 -14.39 -3.78 11.86
CA ALA A 121 -13.93 -2.92 12.94
C ALA A 121 -14.64 -1.55 12.93
N GLY A 122 -14.71 -0.90 11.76
CA GLY A 122 -15.42 0.36 11.60
C GLY A 122 -16.92 0.23 11.90
N MET A 123 -17.57 -0.81 11.37
CA MET A 123 -18.99 -1.07 11.60
C MET A 123 -19.30 -1.38 13.07
N VAL A 124 -18.43 -2.11 13.78
CA VAL A 124 -18.56 -2.35 15.23
C VAL A 124 -18.49 -1.02 15.98
N SER A 125 -17.55 -0.14 15.64
CA SER A 125 -17.46 1.21 16.23
C SER A 125 -18.72 2.06 15.98
N VAL A 126 -19.32 1.94 14.79
CA VAL A 126 -20.54 2.65 14.39
C VAL A 126 -21.80 2.13 15.13
N VAL A 127 -21.87 0.82 15.39
CA VAL A 127 -23.07 0.15 15.94
C VAL A 127 -23.10 0.13 17.47
N LEU A 128 -21.93 -0.02 18.11
CA LEU A 128 -21.80 -0.19 19.57
C LEU A 128 -22.47 0.90 20.42
N PRO A 129 -22.22 2.21 20.20
CA PRO A 129 -22.62 3.24 21.16
C PRO A 129 -24.13 3.48 21.14
N PHE A 130 -24.83 3.21 22.25
CA PHE A 130 -26.26 3.53 22.40
C PHE A 130 -26.50 5.04 22.43
N ASP A 131 -25.68 5.75 23.20
CA ASP A 131 -25.66 7.19 23.31
C ASP A 131 -24.75 7.84 22.27
N ARG A 132 -24.70 9.18 22.27
CA ARG A 132 -23.88 9.94 21.34
C ARG A 132 -22.38 9.75 21.64
N PRO A 133 -21.56 9.18 20.71
CA PRO A 133 -20.14 8.94 20.93
C PRO A 133 -19.34 10.24 20.71
N GLY A 134 -19.35 11.11 21.71
CA GLY A 134 -18.58 12.35 21.71
C GLY A 134 -19.19 13.51 20.89
N PRO A 135 -18.58 14.70 20.97
CA PRO A 135 -19.13 15.92 20.39
C PRO A 135 -19.10 15.92 18.85
N ALA A 136 -18.09 15.28 18.25
CA ALA A 136 -17.91 15.20 16.81
C ALA A 136 -18.81 14.16 16.11
N ALA A 137 -19.57 13.35 16.85
CA ALA A 137 -20.37 12.25 16.30
C ALA A 137 -21.25 12.66 15.11
N VAL A 138 -21.37 11.76 14.13
CA VAL A 138 -22.20 11.91 12.94
C VAL A 138 -23.58 11.35 13.22
N ARG A 139 -24.62 12.15 12.99
CA ARG A 139 -26.00 11.71 13.13
C ARG A 139 -26.41 10.82 11.96
N ILE A 140 -26.75 9.56 12.22
CA ILE A 140 -27.26 8.62 11.21
C ILE A 140 -28.80 8.66 11.19
N THR A 141 -29.43 8.57 12.36
CA THR A 141 -30.89 8.70 12.50
C THR A 141 -31.25 9.69 13.62
N ARG A 142 -32.52 9.74 14.03
CA ARG A 142 -32.91 10.59 15.18
C ARG A 142 -32.20 10.18 16.47
N ASN A 143 -32.00 8.87 16.68
CA ASN A 143 -31.52 8.28 17.92
C ASN A 143 -30.23 7.45 17.73
N TRP A 144 -29.53 7.64 16.61
CA TRP A 144 -28.29 6.91 16.33
C TRP A 144 -27.23 7.87 15.81
N HIS A 145 -26.10 7.88 16.52
CA HIS A 145 -24.93 8.66 16.19
C HIS A 145 -23.72 7.73 16.14
N ALA A 146 -22.78 8.01 15.24
CA ALA A 146 -21.58 7.23 15.05
C ALA A 146 -20.32 8.09 15.23
N PRO A 147 -19.22 7.52 15.75
CA PRO A 147 -17.93 8.20 15.80
C PRO A 147 -17.40 8.40 14.37
N VAL A 148 -16.71 9.51 14.14
CA VAL A 148 -16.20 9.89 12.82
C VAL A 148 -15.15 8.88 12.36
N GLY A 149 -14.20 8.51 13.23
CA GLY A 149 -13.14 7.55 12.92
C GLY A 149 -13.69 6.16 12.58
N GLY A 150 -14.72 5.70 13.29
CA GLY A 150 -15.39 4.43 12.99
C GLY A 150 -16.09 4.43 11.64
N LEU A 151 -16.82 5.51 11.32
CA LEU A 151 -17.49 5.67 10.03
C LEU A 151 -16.48 5.70 8.86
N LEU A 152 -15.38 6.43 9.02
CA LEU A 152 -14.32 6.50 8.01
C LEU A 152 -13.59 5.17 7.85
N MET A 153 -13.32 4.45 8.95
CA MET A 153 -12.72 3.13 8.91
C MET A 153 -13.60 2.13 8.13
N ALA A 154 -14.91 2.15 8.37
CA ALA A 154 -15.86 1.35 7.60
C ALA A 154 -15.84 1.77 6.12
N GLY A 155 -15.82 3.07 5.82
CA GLY A 155 -15.70 3.59 4.45
C GLY A 155 -14.42 3.11 3.74
N CYS A 156 -13.27 3.17 4.41
CA CYS A 156 -11.99 2.69 3.89
C CYS A 156 -11.99 1.18 3.65
N GLY A 157 -12.53 0.39 4.58
CA GLY A 157 -12.70 -1.06 4.41
C GLY A 157 -13.63 -1.40 3.24
N MET A 158 -14.76 -0.68 3.12
CA MET A 158 -15.68 -0.86 1.99
C MET A 158 -15.03 -0.50 0.65
N TYR A 159 -14.29 0.61 0.60
CA TYR A 159 -13.54 1.00 -0.59
C TYR A 159 -12.52 -0.08 -1.01
N ALA A 160 -11.82 -0.68 -0.04
CA ALA A 160 -10.92 -1.79 -0.33
C ALA A 160 -11.69 -3.02 -0.85
N MET A 161 -12.82 -3.36 -0.23
CA MET A 161 -13.63 -4.53 -0.61
C MET A 161 -14.28 -4.40 -1.99
N ILE A 162 -14.74 -3.21 -2.38
CA ILE A 162 -15.24 -2.94 -3.74
C ILE A 162 -14.13 -3.15 -4.79
N GLY A 163 -12.86 -3.01 -4.39
CA GLY A 163 -11.71 -3.30 -5.24
C GLY A 163 -11.79 -4.69 -5.88
N PHE A 164 -12.10 -5.75 -5.12
CA PHE A 164 -12.12 -7.13 -5.64
C PHE A 164 -13.10 -7.38 -6.81
N PRO A 165 -14.42 -7.05 -6.71
CA PRO A 165 -15.32 -7.24 -7.85
C PRO A 165 -15.00 -6.30 -9.01
N LEU A 166 -14.48 -5.09 -8.75
CA LEU A 166 -14.02 -4.22 -9.83
C LEU A 166 -12.77 -4.75 -10.52
N ASP A 167 -11.89 -5.41 -9.79
CA ASP A 167 -10.68 -6.06 -10.28
C ASP A 167 -11.02 -7.26 -11.19
N ASP A 168 -12.02 -8.06 -10.81
CA ASP A 168 -12.56 -9.12 -11.67
C ASP A 168 -13.09 -8.55 -13.00
N ILE A 169 -13.86 -7.46 -12.94
CA ILE A 169 -14.36 -6.75 -14.13
C ILE A 169 -13.18 -6.21 -14.95
N TRP A 170 -12.19 -5.62 -14.28
CA TRP A 170 -10.99 -5.09 -14.91
C TRP A 170 -10.26 -6.17 -15.70
N HIS A 171 -10.03 -7.33 -15.10
CA HIS A 171 -9.35 -8.45 -15.74
C HIS A 171 -10.12 -9.06 -16.91
N ARG A 172 -11.46 -9.07 -16.86
CA ARG A 172 -12.29 -9.49 -17.99
C ARG A 172 -12.18 -8.55 -19.19
N ILE A 173 -12.01 -7.24 -18.94
CA ILE A 173 -11.95 -6.21 -19.99
C ILE A 173 -10.53 -6.05 -20.53
N PHE A 174 -9.52 -6.03 -19.65
CA PHE A 174 -8.15 -5.63 -19.97
C PHE A 174 -7.12 -6.75 -19.79
N GLY A 175 -7.52 -7.97 -19.41
CA GLY A 175 -6.59 -9.04 -19.05
C GLY A 175 -5.97 -8.87 -17.66
N GLN A 176 -5.14 -9.83 -17.24
CA GLN A 176 -4.54 -9.79 -15.89
C GLN A 176 -3.50 -8.68 -15.80
N ASP A 177 -3.71 -7.77 -14.85
CA ASP A 177 -2.74 -6.76 -14.48
C ASP A 177 -1.96 -7.28 -13.28
N VAL A 178 -0.66 -7.51 -13.45
CA VAL A 178 0.22 -8.05 -12.41
C VAL A 178 1.02 -6.95 -11.71
N THR A 179 0.83 -5.66 -12.06
CA THR A 179 1.48 -4.57 -11.33
C THR A 179 0.69 -4.18 -10.08
N LEU A 180 1.37 -3.79 -9.02
CA LEU A 180 0.75 -3.17 -7.85
C LEU A 180 0.01 -1.86 -8.19
N TRP A 181 0.39 -1.21 -9.29
CA TRP A 181 -0.20 0.06 -9.73
C TRP A 181 -1.40 -0.11 -10.64
N GLY A 182 -1.91 -1.34 -10.78
CA GLY A 182 -3.21 -1.59 -11.40
C GLY A 182 -4.28 -0.75 -10.70
N PRO A 183 -5.18 -0.04 -11.44
CA PRO A 183 -6.10 0.90 -10.82
C PRO A 183 -6.95 0.31 -9.69
N THR A 184 -7.45 -0.91 -9.86
CA THR A 184 -8.23 -1.65 -8.85
C THR A 184 -7.37 -2.12 -7.67
N HIS A 185 -6.10 -2.49 -7.90
CA HIS A 185 -5.14 -2.79 -6.83
C HIS A 185 -4.89 -1.58 -5.94
N LEU A 186 -4.76 -0.38 -6.52
CA LEU A 186 -4.63 0.87 -5.77
C LEU A 186 -5.85 1.12 -4.86
N MET A 187 -7.03 0.60 -5.19
CA MET A 187 -8.20 0.69 -4.30
C MET A 187 -8.07 -0.22 -3.08
N MET A 188 -7.75 -1.50 -3.30
CA MET A 188 -7.59 -2.48 -2.22
C MET A 188 -6.49 -2.07 -1.24
N ILE A 189 -5.33 -1.72 -1.80
CA ILE A 189 -4.15 -1.26 -1.07
C ILE A 189 -4.45 0.10 -0.39
N GLY A 190 -5.06 1.02 -1.13
CA GLY A 190 -5.39 2.35 -0.64
C GLY A 190 -6.39 2.34 0.51
N GLY A 191 -7.41 1.49 0.48
CA GLY A 191 -8.37 1.41 1.59
C GLY A 191 -7.74 0.90 2.88
N ALA A 192 -6.85 -0.09 2.80
CA ALA A 192 -6.05 -0.51 3.96
C ALA A 192 -5.15 0.63 4.46
N CYS A 193 -4.44 1.32 3.56
CA CYS A 193 -3.61 2.47 3.89
C CYS A 193 -4.42 3.58 4.61
N PHE A 194 -5.52 4.03 4.01
CA PHE A 194 -6.33 5.13 4.50
C PHE A 194 -7.06 4.83 5.83
N SER A 195 -7.33 3.55 6.11
CA SER A 195 -7.92 3.13 7.38
C SER A 195 -7.01 3.42 8.60
N LEU A 196 -5.69 3.54 8.41
CA LEU A 196 -4.75 3.91 9.47
C LEU A 196 -4.93 5.36 9.95
N PHE A 197 -5.35 6.27 9.07
CA PHE A 197 -5.76 7.61 9.48
C PHE A 197 -7.05 7.55 10.31
N SER A 198 -7.97 6.65 9.92
CA SER A 198 -9.27 6.50 10.58
C SER A 198 -9.14 5.92 11.99
N VAL A 199 -8.26 4.93 12.21
CA VAL A 199 -8.02 4.36 13.55
C VAL A 199 -7.41 5.39 14.49
N LEU A 200 -6.43 6.19 14.03
CA LEU A 200 -5.82 7.25 14.85
C LEU A 200 -6.84 8.33 15.22
N MET A 201 -7.75 8.67 14.30
CA MET A 201 -8.87 9.57 14.58
C MET A 201 -9.87 8.97 15.58
N LEU A 202 -10.16 7.68 15.48
CA LEU A 202 -11.04 6.98 16.42
C LEU A 202 -10.44 6.95 17.84
N GLU A 203 -9.15 6.66 17.95
CA GLU A 203 -8.42 6.72 19.23
C GLU A 203 -8.48 8.13 19.84
N ARG A 204 -8.33 9.18 19.01
CA ARG A 204 -8.47 10.58 19.44
C ARG A 204 -9.87 10.89 19.96
N GLU A 205 -10.92 10.44 19.29
CA GLU A 205 -12.30 10.61 19.76
C GLU A 205 -12.52 9.92 21.11
N GLY A 206 -11.93 8.74 21.31
CA GLY A 206 -11.95 8.05 22.61
C GLY A 206 -11.26 8.84 23.72
N GLU A 207 -10.08 9.40 23.44
CA GLU A 207 -9.34 10.25 24.39
C GLU A 207 -10.08 11.54 24.74
N ALA A 208 -10.81 12.12 23.78
CA ALA A 208 -11.62 13.32 24.02
C ALA A 208 -12.85 13.03 24.89
N HIS A 209 -13.36 11.79 24.86
CA HIS A 209 -14.52 11.36 25.63
C HIS A 209 -14.19 11.20 27.12
N ASP A 210 -13.03 10.63 27.45
CA ASP A 210 -12.64 10.28 28.82
C ASP A 210 -11.79 11.37 29.50
N ALA A 211 -12.04 12.65 29.16
CA ALA A 211 -11.15 13.80 29.39
C ALA A 211 -10.62 14.03 30.83
N ASP A 212 -11.15 13.34 31.83
CA ASP A 212 -10.76 13.46 33.24
C ASP A 212 -9.97 12.24 33.79
N GLU A 213 -9.88 11.11 33.07
CA GLU A 213 -9.19 9.87 33.50
C GLU A 213 -8.34 9.21 32.38
N VAL A 214 -7.66 10.00 31.55
CA VAL A 214 -6.82 9.43 30.46
C VAL A 214 -5.54 8.78 31.02
N THR A 215 -5.65 7.53 31.47
CA THR A 215 -4.47 6.71 31.78
C THR A 215 -3.85 6.20 30.48
N HIS A 216 -2.57 6.55 30.25
CA HIS A 216 -1.79 6.04 29.12
C HIS A 216 -1.08 4.75 29.54
N GLY A 217 -1.86 3.69 29.76
CA GLY A 217 -1.29 2.36 30.04
C GLY A 217 -0.28 1.97 28.95
N ALA A 218 0.80 1.28 29.34
CA ALA A 218 1.90 0.93 28.44
C ALA A 218 1.43 0.22 27.15
N PHE A 219 0.40 -0.62 27.26
CA PHE A 219 -0.18 -1.34 26.12
C PHE A 219 -0.93 -0.43 25.13
N ILE A 220 -1.64 0.60 25.61
CA ILE A 220 -2.36 1.55 24.74
C ILE A 220 -1.34 2.41 23.98
N THR A 221 -0.32 2.89 24.71
CA THR A 221 0.80 3.61 24.11
C THR A 221 1.52 2.76 23.06
N PHE A 222 1.71 1.47 23.33
CA PHE A 222 2.24 0.50 22.37
C PHE A 222 1.37 0.39 21.12
N LEU A 223 0.04 0.20 21.26
CA LEU A 223 -0.88 0.12 20.11
C LEU A 223 -0.88 1.41 19.28
N ARG A 224 -0.80 2.58 19.92
CA ARG A 224 -0.73 3.86 19.21
C ARG A 224 0.58 4.02 18.45
N TYR A 225 1.72 3.63 19.02
CA TYR A 225 2.99 3.56 18.29
C TYR A 225 2.93 2.55 17.13
N LEU A 226 2.26 1.40 17.34
CA LEU A 226 2.03 0.41 16.29
C LEU A 226 1.16 0.98 15.16
N SER A 227 0.15 1.81 15.45
CA SER A 227 -0.65 2.52 14.44
C SER A 227 0.19 3.51 13.63
N PHE A 228 1.13 4.24 14.26
CA PHE A 228 2.08 5.09 13.54
C PHE A 228 3.11 4.30 12.73
N GLY A 229 3.61 3.18 13.25
CA GLY A 229 4.43 2.24 12.47
C GLY A 229 3.66 1.66 11.28
N GLY A 230 2.38 1.35 11.51
CA GLY A 230 1.42 0.99 10.48
C GLY A 230 1.28 2.08 9.42
N LEU A 231 1.29 3.37 9.78
CA LEU A 231 1.23 4.49 8.84
C LEU A 231 2.46 4.54 7.91
N PHE A 232 3.68 4.28 8.42
CA PHE A 232 4.86 4.10 7.57
C PHE A 232 4.69 2.93 6.58
N ILE A 233 4.16 1.81 7.05
CA ILE A 233 3.94 0.62 6.22
C ILE A 233 2.86 0.88 5.18
N GLY A 234 1.69 1.33 5.61
CA GLY A 234 0.52 1.55 4.77
C GLY A 234 0.75 2.61 3.70
N LEU A 235 1.60 3.63 3.92
CA LEU A 235 1.97 4.58 2.88
C LEU A 235 3.08 4.05 1.93
N SER A 236 3.77 2.97 2.31
CA SER A 236 4.90 2.39 1.56
C SER A 236 4.60 1.09 0.83
N VAL A 237 3.38 0.60 0.89
CA VAL A 237 2.96 -0.57 0.10
C VAL A 237 3.05 -0.34 -1.41
N TYR A 238 2.95 0.90 -1.90
CA TYR A 238 3.01 1.22 -3.34
C TYR A 238 4.39 1.03 -3.99
N GLN A 239 5.42 0.76 -3.21
CA GLN A 239 6.81 0.62 -3.69
C GLN A 239 7.33 -0.82 -3.58
N ILE A 240 6.48 -1.80 -3.25
CA ILE A 240 6.92 -3.18 -3.03
C ILE A 240 7.55 -3.83 -4.27
N GLU A 241 7.21 -3.42 -5.49
CA GLU A 241 7.92 -3.93 -6.66
C GLU A 241 9.42 -3.58 -6.64
N PHE A 242 9.80 -2.43 -6.05
CA PHE A 242 11.20 -2.09 -5.81
C PHE A 242 11.82 -3.00 -4.73
N ASP A 243 11.05 -3.34 -3.69
CA ASP A 243 11.47 -4.22 -2.58
C ASP A 243 11.92 -5.60 -3.08
N PHE A 244 11.32 -6.10 -4.16
CA PHE A 244 11.67 -7.38 -4.81
C PHE A 244 12.67 -7.24 -5.97
N GLY A 245 12.95 -6.03 -6.45
CA GLY A 245 13.77 -5.83 -7.66
C GLY A 245 13.01 -6.13 -8.97
N VAL A 246 11.69 -5.94 -9.00
CA VAL A 246 10.88 -6.05 -10.21
C VAL A 246 10.07 -4.77 -10.53
N PRO A 247 10.61 -3.54 -10.28
CA PRO A 247 9.84 -2.31 -10.52
C PRO A 247 9.52 -2.16 -12.00
N GLN A 248 8.26 -1.83 -12.32
CA GLN A 248 7.83 -1.56 -13.70
C GLN A 248 7.92 -0.07 -14.06
N PHE A 249 8.63 0.71 -13.23
CA PHE A 249 8.72 2.17 -13.31
C PHE A 249 10.16 2.63 -13.23
N ARG A 250 10.38 3.89 -13.61
CA ARG A 250 11.71 4.51 -13.50
C ARG A 250 12.19 4.53 -12.05
N LEU A 251 13.45 4.18 -11.85
CA LEU A 251 14.10 4.12 -10.53
C LEU A 251 13.95 5.42 -9.69
N VAL A 252 13.91 6.58 -10.35
CA VAL A 252 13.70 7.91 -9.73
C VAL A 252 12.38 8.04 -8.96
N PHE A 253 11.44 7.14 -9.20
CA PHE A 253 10.15 7.12 -8.54
C PHE A 253 10.25 6.67 -7.08
N GLN A 254 11.13 5.73 -6.75
CA GLN A 254 11.25 5.15 -5.40
C GLN A 254 11.65 6.17 -4.32
N PRO A 255 12.68 7.03 -4.49
CA PRO A 255 13.01 8.05 -3.50
C PRO A 255 11.83 8.98 -3.18
N MET A 256 11.04 9.36 -4.19
CA MET A 256 9.88 10.22 -4.00
C MET A 256 8.81 9.54 -3.14
N LEU A 257 8.52 8.25 -3.39
CA LEU A 257 7.56 7.47 -2.59
C LEU A 257 8.02 7.33 -1.13
N ILE A 258 9.31 7.02 -0.91
CA ILE A 258 9.91 6.93 0.42
C ILE A 258 9.80 8.25 1.17
N ALA A 259 10.15 9.37 0.51
CA ALA A 259 10.09 10.68 1.13
C ALA A 259 8.65 11.11 1.45
N ALA A 260 7.70 10.83 0.55
CA ALA A 260 6.29 11.12 0.74
C ALA A 260 5.73 10.42 1.99
N ALA A 261 5.93 9.09 2.07
CA ALA A 261 5.45 8.26 3.16
C ALA A 261 6.08 8.65 4.50
N SER A 262 7.41 8.76 4.53
CA SER A 262 8.16 9.03 5.76
C SER A 262 7.96 10.43 6.30
N ALA A 263 7.90 11.47 5.45
CA ALA A 263 7.66 12.83 5.91
C ALA A 263 6.28 12.96 6.59
N LEU A 264 5.24 12.34 6.03
CA LEU A 264 3.91 12.35 6.66
C LEU A 264 3.93 11.59 7.99
N ALA A 265 4.37 10.32 7.96
CA ALA A 265 4.28 9.44 9.11
C ALA A 265 5.19 9.90 10.26
N ALA A 266 6.43 10.29 9.98
CA ALA A 266 7.39 10.75 10.99
C ALA A 266 6.92 12.05 11.65
N VAL A 267 6.48 13.04 10.86
CA VAL A 267 6.01 14.32 11.40
C VAL A 267 4.74 14.12 12.23
N ALA A 268 3.78 13.33 11.73
CA ALA A 268 2.56 13.02 12.48
C ALA A 268 2.86 12.32 13.81
N ALA A 269 3.75 11.32 13.80
CA ALA A 269 4.18 10.61 15.01
C ALA A 269 4.86 11.57 15.99
N ARG A 270 5.80 12.40 15.52
CA ARG A 270 6.53 13.36 16.35
C ARG A 270 5.62 14.40 17.01
N VAL A 271 4.71 14.99 16.24
CA VAL A 271 3.77 16.00 16.74
C VAL A 271 2.79 15.37 17.74
N THR A 272 2.39 14.12 17.54
CA THR A 272 1.36 13.46 18.36
C THR A 272 1.92 12.84 19.64
N MET A 273 3.00 12.06 19.53
CA MET A 273 3.51 11.21 20.61
C MET A 273 4.74 11.78 21.32
N GLY A 274 5.28 12.91 20.85
CA GLY A 274 6.37 13.61 21.51
C GLY A 274 7.76 13.10 21.11
N ARG A 275 8.73 13.19 22.03
CA ARG A 275 10.17 13.07 21.72
C ARG A 275 10.55 11.64 21.35
N GLY A 276 11.27 11.46 20.25
CA GLY A 276 11.72 10.15 19.78
C GLY A 276 10.63 9.33 19.07
N ALA A 277 9.41 9.86 18.97
CA ALA A 277 8.28 9.12 18.43
C ALA A 277 8.42 8.76 16.96
N ALA A 278 9.07 9.60 16.15
CA ALA A 278 9.30 9.28 14.75
C ALA A 278 10.20 8.05 14.61
N ILE A 279 11.26 7.97 15.42
CA ILE A 279 12.20 6.85 15.43
C ILE A 279 11.53 5.59 15.97
N ILE A 280 10.78 5.70 17.08
CA ILE A 280 10.06 4.55 17.64
C ILE A 280 9.07 3.98 16.63
N ALA A 281 8.27 4.83 15.96
CA ALA A 281 7.33 4.40 14.92
C ALA A 281 8.05 3.72 13.73
N ALA A 282 9.19 4.26 13.28
CA ALA A 282 10.00 3.62 12.24
C ALA A 282 10.53 2.24 12.69
N LEU A 283 10.99 2.10 13.94
CA LEU A 283 11.43 0.82 14.49
C LEU A 283 10.29 -0.21 14.55
N PHE A 284 9.07 0.21 14.90
CA PHE A 284 7.89 -0.66 14.81
C PHE A 284 7.60 -1.10 13.38
N ALA A 285 7.70 -0.17 12.42
CA ALA A 285 7.53 -0.49 11.01
C ALA A 285 8.56 -1.53 10.53
N ILE A 286 9.83 -1.35 10.91
CA ILE A 286 10.93 -2.27 10.61
C ILE A 286 10.69 -3.63 11.25
N ALA A 287 10.33 -3.67 12.53
CA ALA A 287 10.09 -4.92 13.24
C ALA A 287 8.95 -5.72 12.58
N LEU A 288 7.84 -5.05 12.25
CA LEU A 288 6.69 -5.71 11.64
C LEU A 288 6.97 -6.13 10.19
N ARG A 289 7.54 -5.26 9.34
CA ARG A 289 7.94 -5.62 7.96
C ARG A 289 9.01 -6.70 7.95
N GLY A 290 9.98 -6.64 8.87
CA GLY A 290 11.03 -7.62 9.04
C GLY A 290 10.50 -9.00 9.44
N ALA A 291 9.55 -9.04 10.37
CA ALA A 291 8.87 -10.29 10.74
C ALA A 291 8.11 -10.89 9.55
N VAL A 292 7.34 -10.09 8.80
CA VAL A 292 6.63 -10.56 7.61
C VAL A 292 7.61 -11.03 6.52
N ALA A 293 8.67 -10.27 6.24
CA ALA A 293 9.68 -10.64 5.25
C ALA A 293 10.42 -11.95 5.62
N LEU A 294 10.72 -12.15 6.91
CA LEU A 294 11.32 -13.38 7.43
C LEU A 294 10.39 -14.59 7.24
N VAL A 295 9.09 -14.42 7.52
CA VAL A 295 8.10 -15.49 7.36
C VAL A 295 7.89 -15.80 5.88
N VAL A 296 7.61 -14.79 5.06
CA VAL A 296 7.27 -14.98 3.64
C VAL A 296 8.46 -15.48 2.82
N GLY A 297 9.62 -14.84 2.95
CA GLY A 297 10.79 -15.23 2.19
C GLY A 297 11.41 -16.52 2.76
N PRO A 298 12.24 -16.46 3.81
CA PRO A 298 12.94 -17.62 4.34
C PRO A 298 12.07 -18.80 4.78
N ILE A 299 10.97 -18.58 5.52
CA ILE A 299 10.19 -19.69 6.12
C ILE A 299 9.25 -20.34 5.10
N LEU A 300 8.52 -19.55 4.31
CA LEU A 300 7.59 -20.08 3.30
C LEU A 300 8.27 -20.37 1.95
N GLY A 301 9.54 -20.00 1.79
CA GLY A 301 10.32 -20.29 0.57
C GLY A 301 9.97 -19.39 -0.62
N ALA A 302 9.29 -18.27 -0.40
CA ALA A 302 8.94 -17.32 -1.46
C ALA A 302 10.13 -16.39 -1.81
N PRO A 303 10.05 -15.60 -2.90
CA PRO A 303 11.04 -14.56 -3.20
C PRO A 303 11.33 -13.67 -1.98
N ILE A 304 12.61 -13.33 -1.80
CA ILE A 304 13.06 -12.47 -0.70
C ILE A 304 12.84 -11.01 -1.09
N ASN A 305 12.27 -10.23 -0.18
CA ASN A 305 12.15 -8.78 -0.33
C ASN A 305 12.94 -8.05 0.74
N TRP A 306 13.36 -6.84 0.40
CA TRP A 306 13.80 -5.84 1.36
C TRP A 306 12.72 -4.80 1.60
N PHE A 307 12.97 -3.79 2.42
CA PHE A 307 12.05 -2.67 2.64
C PHE A 307 12.86 -1.46 3.14
N PRO A 308 12.41 -0.22 2.90
CA PRO A 308 13.08 0.94 3.47
C PRO A 308 12.93 0.94 4.98
N LEU A 309 14.00 1.33 5.67
CA LEU A 309 14.04 1.41 7.12
C LEU A 309 13.34 2.65 7.64
N TYR A 310 13.32 3.73 6.85
CA TYR A 310 12.83 5.05 7.26
C TYR A 310 13.55 5.67 8.47
N LEU A 311 14.64 5.05 8.94
CA LEU A 311 15.41 5.54 10.08
C LEU A 311 16.11 6.85 9.78
N GLY A 312 16.67 7.00 8.58
CA GLY A 312 17.26 8.26 8.13
C GLY A 312 16.25 9.41 8.17
N PRO A 313 15.10 9.28 7.47
CA PRO A 313 13.98 10.21 7.56
C PRO A 313 13.48 10.49 8.99
N ALA A 314 13.29 9.46 9.81
CA ALA A 314 12.82 9.62 11.18
C ALA A 314 13.82 10.38 12.06
N LEU A 315 15.11 10.08 11.94
CA LEU A 315 16.18 10.76 12.65
C LEU A 315 16.21 12.25 12.32
N VAL A 316 16.14 12.62 11.03
CA VAL A 316 16.19 14.04 10.64
C VAL A 316 14.97 14.81 11.15
N VAL A 317 13.79 14.18 11.21
CA VAL A 317 12.59 14.79 11.78
C VAL A 317 12.77 15.08 13.28
N GLU A 318 13.35 14.14 14.04
CA GLU A 318 13.67 14.34 15.46
C GLU A 318 14.73 15.44 15.66
N LEU A 319 15.74 15.52 14.78
CA LEU A 319 16.76 16.57 14.82
C LEU A 319 16.17 17.96 14.52
N VAL A 320 15.32 18.09 13.51
CA VAL A 320 14.59 19.35 13.23
C VAL A 320 13.74 19.75 14.43
N ALA A 321 13.16 18.77 15.14
CA ALA A 321 12.32 19.00 16.31
C ALA A 321 13.09 19.51 17.55
N LEU A 322 14.43 19.52 17.53
CA LEU A 322 15.25 20.18 18.55
C LEU A 322 15.27 21.71 18.40
N THR A 323 14.80 22.23 17.26
CA THR A 323 14.75 23.67 16.99
C THR A 323 13.42 24.28 17.45
N PRO A 324 13.33 25.63 17.56
CA PRO A 324 12.06 26.30 17.86
C PRO A 324 10.94 26.08 16.82
N LEU A 325 11.26 25.50 15.65
CA LEU A 325 10.28 25.22 14.60
C LEU A 325 9.16 24.30 15.10
N ILE A 326 9.41 23.40 16.05
CA ILE A 326 8.38 22.50 16.60
C ILE A 326 7.17 23.25 17.18
N LYS A 327 7.34 24.50 17.60
CA LYS A 327 6.26 25.40 18.06
C LYS A 327 5.42 26.00 16.93
N ARG A 328 5.84 25.81 15.68
CA ARG A 328 5.19 26.26 14.45
C ARG A 328 4.91 25.04 13.55
N PRO A 329 3.89 24.23 13.84
CA PRO A 329 3.68 22.91 13.25
C PRO A 329 3.71 22.88 11.72
N VAL A 330 3.11 23.87 11.05
CA VAL A 330 3.12 23.97 9.58
C VAL A 330 4.55 24.18 9.05
N ALA A 331 5.31 25.09 9.64
CA ALA A 331 6.70 25.34 9.24
C ALA A 331 7.60 24.15 9.59
N PHE A 332 7.37 23.54 10.76
CA PHE A 332 8.03 22.29 11.15
C PHE A 332 7.81 21.20 10.11
N GLY A 333 6.56 20.93 9.73
CA GLY A 333 6.23 19.93 8.72
C GLY A 333 6.91 20.18 7.38
N ALA A 334 6.90 21.43 6.89
CA ALA A 334 7.55 21.78 5.62
C ALA A 334 9.08 21.60 5.67
N VAL A 335 9.72 22.07 6.75
CA VAL A 335 11.19 21.98 6.92
C VAL A 335 11.62 20.53 7.17
N SER A 336 10.87 19.77 7.96
CA SER A 336 11.10 18.34 8.15
C SER A 336 10.93 17.57 6.83
N GLY A 337 9.93 17.91 6.01
CA GLY A 337 9.76 17.34 4.68
C GLY A 337 10.95 17.60 3.75
N LEU A 338 11.47 18.84 3.74
CA LEU A 338 12.69 19.18 3.02
C LEU A 338 13.90 18.38 3.53
N ALA A 339 14.06 18.28 4.85
CA ALA A 339 15.15 17.50 5.47
C ALA A 339 15.04 16.00 5.15
N VAL A 340 13.82 15.45 5.14
CA VAL A 340 13.54 14.06 4.73
C VAL A 340 13.91 13.83 3.28
N ALA A 341 13.48 14.69 2.35
CA ALA A 341 13.78 14.55 0.93
C ALA A 341 15.25 14.80 0.57
N THR A 342 16.07 15.30 1.49
CA THR A 342 17.49 15.59 1.25
C THR A 342 18.37 14.66 2.08
N VAL A 343 18.63 15.02 3.33
CA VAL A 343 19.48 14.26 4.25
C VAL A 343 18.86 12.91 4.60
N GLY A 344 17.53 12.86 4.79
CA GLY A 344 16.81 11.63 5.10
C GLY A 344 16.95 10.58 3.97
N LEU A 345 16.69 10.97 2.72
CA LEU A 345 16.88 10.11 1.56
C LEU A 345 18.35 9.73 1.35
N TRP A 346 19.29 10.65 1.59
CA TRP A 346 20.71 10.31 1.52
C TRP A 346 21.09 9.22 2.52
N LEU A 347 20.62 9.30 3.78
CA LEU A 347 20.82 8.24 4.78
C LEU A 347 20.14 6.94 4.37
N GLU A 348 18.92 7.01 3.83
CA GLU A 348 18.19 5.84 3.33
C GLU A 348 18.92 5.16 2.16
N SER A 349 19.57 5.95 1.30
CA SER A 349 20.32 5.45 0.15
C SER A 349 21.48 4.53 0.54
N LEU A 350 22.02 4.66 1.76
CA LEU A 350 23.05 3.75 2.28
C LEU A 350 22.50 2.34 2.47
N TRP A 351 21.26 2.23 2.98
CA TRP A 351 20.58 0.95 3.13
C TRP A 351 20.15 0.39 1.76
N ILE A 352 19.54 1.23 0.91
CA ILE A 352 19.16 0.83 -0.45
C ILE A 352 20.38 0.32 -1.21
N GLY A 353 21.50 1.03 -1.12
CA GLY A 353 22.77 0.66 -1.75
C GLY A 353 23.37 -0.66 -1.24
N ALA A 354 23.05 -1.05 0.00
CA ALA A 354 23.58 -2.26 0.62
C ALA A 354 22.77 -3.51 0.28
N VAL A 355 21.45 -3.41 0.12
CA VAL A 355 20.58 -4.60 0.04
C VAL A 355 19.68 -4.70 -1.19
N TYR A 356 19.41 -3.60 -1.91
CA TYR A 356 18.54 -3.64 -3.08
C TYR A 356 19.30 -4.04 -4.34
N HIS A 357 18.61 -4.74 -5.24
CA HIS A 357 19.14 -5.08 -6.58
C HIS A 357 19.47 -3.83 -7.42
N TYR A 358 18.73 -2.73 -7.20
CA TYR A 358 18.86 -1.47 -7.95
C TYR A 358 19.22 -0.32 -7.01
N PRO A 359 20.52 -0.10 -6.72
CA PRO A 359 20.96 1.05 -5.93
C PRO A 359 20.74 2.36 -6.70
N TRP A 360 20.58 3.48 -5.99
CA TRP A 360 20.38 4.79 -6.64
C TRP A 360 21.71 5.37 -7.14
N PRO A 361 21.95 5.46 -8.46
CA PRO A 361 23.15 6.10 -8.99
C PRO A 361 23.15 7.61 -8.72
N THR A 362 24.34 8.21 -8.71
CA THR A 362 24.50 9.65 -8.50
C THR A 362 23.83 10.48 -9.61
N SER A 363 23.74 9.95 -10.82
CA SER A 363 23.14 10.58 -12.01
C SER A 363 21.66 10.94 -11.83
N MET A 364 20.88 10.14 -11.08
CA MET A 364 19.43 10.36 -10.93
C MET A 364 19.06 11.37 -9.84
N TRP A 365 19.99 11.80 -8.97
CA TRP A 365 19.66 12.61 -7.79
C TRP A 365 19.05 13.97 -8.13
N GLY A 366 19.44 14.60 -9.23
CA GLY A 366 18.86 15.87 -9.64
C GLY A 366 17.35 15.78 -9.85
N GLU A 367 16.89 14.78 -10.59
CA GLU A 367 15.46 14.52 -10.82
C GLU A 367 14.79 13.94 -9.56
N ALA A 368 15.47 13.06 -8.83
CA ALA A 368 14.95 12.48 -7.58
C ALA A 368 14.62 13.57 -6.55
N LEU A 369 15.50 14.56 -6.37
CA LEU A 369 15.28 15.69 -5.47
C LEU A 369 14.18 16.62 -6.00
N ALA A 370 14.16 16.90 -7.30
CA ALA A 370 13.13 17.75 -7.92
C ALA A 370 11.72 17.17 -7.72
N MET A 371 11.58 15.84 -7.71
CA MET A 371 10.32 15.15 -7.40
C MET A 371 10.06 15.06 -5.89
N SER A 372 11.05 14.66 -5.10
CA SER A 372 10.88 14.31 -3.69
C SER A 372 10.69 15.52 -2.79
N VAL A 373 11.39 16.63 -3.03
CA VAL A 373 11.34 17.83 -2.18
C VAL A 373 9.94 18.46 -2.12
N PRO A 374 9.26 18.79 -3.25
CA PRO A 374 7.94 19.40 -3.17
C PRO A 374 6.90 18.44 -2.57
N VAL A 375 7.00 17.14 -2.89
CA VAL A 375 6.11 16.12 -2.33
C VAL A 375 6.30 16.00 -0.82
N ALA A 376 7.53 15.78 -0.35
CA ALA A 376 7.82 15.57 1.07
C ALA A 376 7.55 16.81 1.93
N ALA A 377 7.81 18.01 1.40
CA ALA A 377 7.45 19.25 2.09
C ALA A 377 5.94 19.32 2.34
N LEU A 378 5.13 19.02 1.33
CA LEU A 378 3.66 19.05 1.43
C LEU A 378 3.10 17.91 2.29
N THR A 379 3.62 16.70 2.16
CA THR A 379 3.21 15.57 3.00
C THR A 379 3.66 15.74 4.45
N GLY A 380 4.81 16.37 4.69
CA GLY A 380 5.26 16.79 6.02
C GLY A 380 4.33 17.82 6.65
N VAL A 381 3.85 18.81 5.88
CA VAL A 381 2.78 19.72 6.35
C VAL A 381 1.50 18.95 6.66
N CYS A 382 1.07 18.02 5.80
CA CYS A 382 -0.09 17.17 6.07
C CYS A 382 0.08 16.36 7.36
N GLY A 383 1.27 15.80 7.60
CA GLY A 383 1.61 15.09 8.84
C GLY A 383 1.51 15.99 10.06
N ALA A 384 1.98 17.24 9.97
CA ALA A 384 1.86 18.20 11.05
C ALA A 384 0.40 18.60 11.33
N LEU A 385 -0.39 18.87 10.28
CA LEU A 385 -1.82 19.17 10.42
C LEU A 385 -2.57 18.00 11.04
N PHE A 386 -2.27 16.77 10.61
CA PHE A 386 -2.86 15.58 11.18
C PHE A 386 -2.47 15.40 12.66
N GLY A 387 -1.20 15.62 13.03
CA GLY A 387 -0.76 15.62 14.42
C GLY A 387 -1.47 16.67 15.29
N LEU A 388 -1.82 17.85 14.75
CA LEU A 388 -2.65 18.83 15.46
C LEU A 388 -4.05 18.30 15.74
N VAL A 389 -4.67 17.61 14.77
CA VAL A 389 -5.98 16.95 14.97
C VAL A 389 -5.88 15.91 16.08
N LEU A 390 -4.85 15.06 16.04
CA LEU A 390 -4.65 13.98 17.01
C LEU A 390 -4.24 14.45 18.42
N THR A 391 -3.86 15.72 18.57
CA THR A 391 -3.55 16.35 19.87
C THR A 391 -4.58 17.37 20.31
N GLY A 392 -5.71 17.49 19.59
CA GLY A 392 -6.77 18.46 19.89
C GLY A 392 -6.35 19.93 19.72
N GLN A 393 -5.21 20.20 19.07
CA GLN A 393 -4.74 21.55 18.81
C GLN A 393 -5.46 22.17 17.63
N ARG A 394 -5.75 23.46 17.70
CA ARG A 394 -6.52 24.18 16.67
C ARG A 394 -5.79 24.20 15.33
N LEU A 395 -6.46 23.74 14.27
CA LEU A 395 -5.97 23.88 12.91
C LEU A 395 -5.90 25.36 12.50
N PRO A 396 -4.94 25.75 11.63
CA PRO A 396 -4.76 27.14 11.22
C PRO A 396 -5.94 27.70 10.41
N GLY A 397 -6.79 26.83 9.86
CA GLY A 397 -8.06 27.21 9.25
C GLY A 397 -8.55 26.19 8.22
N ARG A 398 -9.88 26.12 8.03
CA ARG A 398 -10.51 25.15 7.12
C ARG A 398 -10.03 25.26 5.67
N ARG A 399 -9.96 26.48 5.14
CA ARG A 399 -9.53 26.73 3.74
C ARG A 399 -8.07 26.33 3.53
N LEU A 400 -7.21 26.62 4.50
CA LEU A 400 -5.79 26.27 4.43
C LEU A 400 -5.61 24.75 4.50
N GLY A 401 -6.29 24.06 5.42
CA GLY A 401 -6.22 22.60 5.52
C GLY A 401 -6.63 21.89 4.22
N ILE A 402 -7.78 22.28 3.65
CA ILE A 402 -8.26 21.75 2.36
C ILE A 402 -7.30 22.09 1.23
N GLY A 403 -6.84 23.34 1.16
CA GLY A 403 -5.91 23.80 0.12
C GLY A 403 -4.58 23.06 0.14
N VAL A 404 -4.02 22.78 1.33
CA VAL A 404 -2.79 22.01 1.48
C VAL A 404 -2.99 20.57 1.01
N VAL A 405 -4.07 19.89 1.42
CA VAL A 405 -4.33 18.51 0.99
C VAL A 405 -4.53 18.45 -0.54
N ALA A 406 -5.32 19.35 -1.11
CA ALA A 406 -5.56 19.40 -2.55
C ALA A 406 -4.25 19.66 -3.33
N LEU A 407 -3.42 20.60 -2.87
CA LEU A 407 -2.12 20.86 -3.47
C LEU A 407 -1.18 19.65 -3.34
N THR A 408 -1.20 18.96 -2.20
CA THR A 408 -0.40 17.75 -1.97
C THR A 408 -0.78 16.65 -2.96
N VAL A 409 -2.09 16.39 -3.14
CA VAL A 409 -2.60 15.41 -4.12
C VAL A 409 -2.17 15.78 -5.53
N LEU A 410 -2.29 17.06 -5.91
CA LEU A 410 -1.89 17.53 -7.25
C LEU A 410 -0.38 17.37 -7.49
N VAL A 411 0.45 17.75 -6.53
CA VAL A 411 1.92 17.64 -6.63
C VAL A 411 2.37 16.18 -6.66
N ILE A 412 1.76 15.30 -5.86
CA ILE A 412 1.98 13.85 -5.95
C ILE A 412 1.57 13.35 -7.34
N GLY A 413 0.41 13.76 -7.87
CA GLY A 413 -0.04 13.38 -9.21
C GLY A 413 0.94 13.78 -10.32
N VAL A 414 1.50 15.00 -10.25
CA VAL A 414 2.54 15.46 -11.18
C VAL A 414 3.83 14.65 -11.05
N ALA A 415 4.27 14.36 -9.82
CA ALA A 415 5.46 13.55 -9.58
C ALA A 415 5.28 12.11 -10.06
N VAL A 416 4.11 11.51 -9.83
CA VAL A 416 3.73 10.18 -10.35
C VAL A 416 3.74 10.20 -11.88
N ALA A 417 3.09 11.18 -12.52
CA ALA A 417 3.10 11.31 -13.98
C ALA A 417 4.54 11.41 -14.54
N ASN A 418 5.44 12.10 -13.85
CA ASN A 418 6.85 12.16 -14.24
C ASN A 418 7.59 10.83 -14.06
N GLY A 419 7.36 10.12 -12.94
CA GLY A 419 7.95 8.81 -12.67
C GLY A 419 7.50 7.72 -13.65
N LEU A 420 6.26 7.83 -14.15
CA LEU A 420 5.69 6.94 -15.15
C LEU A 420 6.04 7.33 -16.60
N HIS A 421 6.64 8.49 -16.83
CA HIS A 421 6.99 8.94 -18.18
C HIS A 421 8.26 8.26 -18.67
N ILE A 422 8.09 7.26 -19.52
CA ILE A 422 9.13 6.39 -20.09
C ILE A 422 9.31 6.68 -21.58
N LEU A 423 10.56 6.62 -22.04
CA LEU A 423 10.94 6.63 -23.45
C LEU A 423 11.36 5.22 -23.88
N VAL A 424 10.80 4.74 -24.98
CA VAL A 424 11.16 3.46 -25.61
C VAL A 424 11.80 3.76 -26.97
N PRO A 425 13.03 3.30 -27.23
CA PRO A 425 13.68 3.56 -28.51
C PRO A 425 13.07 2.70 -29.62
N GLU A 426 12.62 3.34 -30.71
CA GLU A 426 11.87 2.65 -31.78
C GLU A 426 12.71 1.78 -32.71
N LYS A 427 14.02 2.08 -32.84
CA LYS A 427 14.90 1.46 -33.86
C LYS A 427 16.09 0.70 -33.28
N ASN A 428 16.20 0.66 -31.95
CA ASN A 428 17.33 0.04 -31.28
C ASN A 428 17.07 -1.45 -31.11
N THR A 429 18.13 -2.24 -31.11
CA THR A 429 18.06 -3.70 -30.98
C THR A 429 19.10 -4.22 -30.00
N ALA A 430 18.86 -5.38 -29.42
CA ALA A 430 19.88 -6.16 -28.74
C ALA A 430 20.07 -7.49 -29.47
N THR A 431 21.33 -7.85 -29.71
CA THR A 431 21.73 -9.18 -30.14
C THR A 431 22.17 -9.96 -28.89
N VAL A 432 21.49 -11.06 -28.61
CA VAL A 432 21.77 -11.92 -27.46
C VAL A 432 22.28 -13.27 -27.99
N THR A 433 23.49 -13.63 -27.59
CA THR A 433 24.10 -14.94 -27.83
C THR A 433 24.06 -15.75 -26.55
N LEU A 434 23.42 -16.91 -26.59
CA LEU A 434 23.26 -17.81 -25.45
C LEU A 434 24.22 -18.98 -25.57
N THR A 435 24.97 -19.24 -24.51
CA THR A 435 25.82 -20.43 -24.39
C THR A 435 25.28 -21.32 -23.29
N ASP A 436 24.99 -22.58 -23.61
CA ASP A 436 24.47 -23.54 -22.61
C ASP A 436 25.53 -23.79 -21.52
N LEU A 437 25.07 -23.82 -20.28
CA LEU A 437 25.86 -24.13 -19.10
C LEU A 437 25.43 -25.49 -18.52
N PRO A 438 26.30 -26.18 -17.76
CA PRO A 438 25.93 -27.38 -17.04
C PRO A 438 24.68 -27.13 -16.18
N SER A 439 23.65 -27.95 -16.37
CA SER A 439 22.36 -27.82 -15.69
C SER A 439 21.73 -29.20 -15.42
N PRO A 440 20.85 -29.29 -14.40
CA PRO A 440 20.11 -30.52 -14.12
C PRO A 440 19.26 -30.99 -15.32
N ALA A 441 18.95 -32.29 -15.38
CA ALA A 441 18.13 -32.85 -16.44
C ALA A 441 16.75 -32.17 -16.54
N GLY A 442 16.36 -31.77 -17.75
CA GLY A 442 15.10 -31.05 -18.00
C GLY A 442 15.17 -29.55 -17.72
N GLN A 443 16.29 -29.04 -17.20
CA GLN A 443 16.56 -27.62 -17.03
C GLN A 443 17.54 -27.14 -18.10
N ARG A 444 17.45 -25.86 -18.46
CA ARG A 444 18.38 -25.22 -19.38
C ARG A 444 18.87 -23.90 -18.79
N MET A 445 20.11 -23.89 -18.33
CA MET A 445 20.78 -22.70 -17.84
C MET A 445 21.76 -22.21 -18.91
N VAL A 446 21.84 -20.89 -19.11
CA VAL A 446 22.69 -20.28 -20.14
C VAL A 446 23.52 -19.12 -19.57
N SER A 447 24.66 -18.84 -20.20
CA SER A 447 25.26 -17.51 -20.13
C SER A 447 24.79 -16.68 -21.33
N ALA A 448 24.57 -15.39 -21.12
CA ALA A 448 24.12 -14.46 -22.14
C ALA A 448 25.21 -13.43 -22.46
N ASP A 449 25.61 -13.35 -23.72
CA ASP A 449 26.49 -12.33 -24.26
C ASP A 449 25.66 -11.37 -25.12
N VAL A 450 25.62 -10.10 -24.74
CA VAL A 450 24.62 -9.12 -25.19
C VAL A 450 25.33 -7.96 -25.90
N MET A 451 24.98 -7.72 -27.16
CA MET A 451 25.42 -6.58 -27.95
C MET A 451 24.24 -5.65 -28.26
N ILE A 452 24.29 -4.43 -27.75
CA ILE A 452 23.28 -3.39 -27.96
C ILE A 452 23.66 -2.54 -29.17
N SER A 453 22.69 -2.32 -30.07
CA SER A 453 22.85 -1.50 -31.26
C SER A 453 21.78 -0.40 -31.31
N PRO A 454 22.15 0.88 -31.49
CA PRO A 454 23.53 1.38 -31.57
C PRO A 454 24.24 1.30 -30.20
N THR A 455 25.57 1.18 -30.21
CA THR A 455 26.39 1.05 -28.98
C THR A 455 26.28 2.24 -28.05
N ALA A 456 25.90 3.42 -28.58
CA ALA A 456 25.69 4.65 -27.84
C ALA A 456 24.31 4.76 -27.18
N MET A 457 23.42 3.75 -27.32
CA MET A 457 22.09 3.78 -26.69
C MET A 457 22.19 3.88 -25.16
N VAL A 458 23.12 3.14 -24.57
CA VAL A 458 23.28 3.03 -23.12
C VAL A 458 24.55 3.79 -22.75
N SER A 459 24.43 4.70 -21.79
CA SER A 459 25.56 5.48 -21.29
C SER A 459 26.56 4.59 -20.54
N ASP A 460 27.68 5.17 -20.12
CA ASP A 460 28.67 4.44 -19.33
C ASP A 460 28.18 4.08 -17.93
N HIS A 461 27.18 4.80 -17.43
CA HIS A 461 26.62 4.65 -16.09
C HIS A 461 25.09 4.62 -16.15
N PRO A 462 24.49 3.57 -16.77
CA PRO A 462 23.04 3.44 -16.80
C PRO A 462 22.52 3.23 -15.37
N ASP A 463 21.24 3.57 -15.16
CA ASP A 463 20.62 3.32 -13.86
C ASP A 463 20.65 1.83 -13.52
N TRP A 464 20.35 0.98 -14.50
CA TRP A 464 20.54 -0.46 -14.41
C TRP A 464 20.47 -1.14 -15.78
N LEU A 465 21.21 -2.23 -15.91
CA LEU A 465 21.22 -3.10 -17.08
C LEU A 465 21.34 -4.54 -16.57
N THR A 466 20.24 -5.29 -16.66
CA THR A 466 20.10 -6.58 -15.98
C THR A 466 19.36 -7.60 -16.82
N ILE A 467 19.61 -8.87 -16.59
CA ILE A 467 18.67 -9.93 -16.98
C ILE A 467 17.80 -10.26 -15.78
N LEU A 468 16.49 -10.27 -15.98
CA LEU A 468 15.50 -10.70 -15.00
C LEU A 468 14.90 -12.01 -15.52
N SER A 469 14.79 -13.00 -14.63
CA SER A 469 14.01 -14.21 -14.86
C SER A 469 13.02 -14.35 -13.70
N TRP A 470 11.72 -14.50 -13.98
CA TRP A 470 10.69 -14.68 -12.94
C TRP A 470 9.73 -15.83 -13.26
N GLN A 471 8.83 -16.13 -12.33
CA GLN A 471 7.78 -17.15 -12.43
C GLN A 471 8.34 -18.56 -12.69
N GLY A 472 9.57 -18.79 -12.23
CA GLY A 472 10.27 -20.07 -12.32
C GLY A 472 9.74 -21.19 -11.45
N ARG A 473 8.67 -20.92 -10.68
CA ARG A 473 8.19 -21.70 -9.53
C ARG A 473 9.09 -21.61 -8.31
N MET A 474 8.49 -21.56 -7.12
CA MET A 474 9.20 -21.39 -5.84
C MET A 474 10.27 -22.47 -5.58
N GLN A 475 10.14 -23.66 -6.15
CA GLN A 475 11.11 -24.74 -5.97
C GLN A 475 12.43 -24.49 -6.72
N ASN A 476 12.44 -23.58 -7.70
CA ASN A 476 13.60 -23.26 -8.53
C ASN A 476 14.08 -21.84 -8.17
N ASP A 477 15.02 -21.73 -7.22
CA ASP A 477 15.56 -20.45 -6.77
C ASP A 477 14.48 -19.43 -6.33
N ARG A 478 13.43 -19.93 -5.64
CA ARG A 478 12.26 -19.13 -5.20
C ARG A 478 11.46 -18.52 -6.37
N GLY A 479 11.77 -18.90 -7.62
CA GLY A 479 11.10 -18.42 -8.82
C GLY A 479 11.50 -17.01 -9.27
N LEU A 480 12.61 -16.47 -8.77
CA LEU A 480 13.11 -15.15 -9.15
C LEU A 480 14.64 -15.14 -9.24
N MET A 481 15.17 -14.63 -10.35
CA MET A 481 16.60 -14.46 -10.57
C MET A 481 16.87 -13.11 -11.26
N ILE A 482 17.79 -12.32 -10.70
CA ILE A 482 18.19 -11.02 -11.24
C ILE A 482 19.70 -11.00 -11.37
N ASP A 483 20.19 -10.81 -12.59
CA ASP A 483 21.62 -10.71 -12.89
C ASP A 483 21.99 -9.31 -13.37
N LYS A 484 22.96 -8.69 -12.71
CA LYS A 484 23.53 -7.42 -13.16
C LYS A 484 24.65 -7.71 -14.14
N LEU A 485 24.47 -7.28 -15.40
CA LEU A 485 25.42 -7.64 -16.45
C LEU A 485 26.75 -6.89 -16.28
N ALA A 486 27.85 -7.59 -16.53
CA ALA A 486 29.18 -7.01 -16.59
C ALA A 486 29.38 -6.33 -17.95
N LYS A 487 29.87 -5.08 -17.95
CA LYS A 487 30.26 -4.38 -19.18
C LYS A 487 31.60 -4.92 -19.67
N VAL A 488 31.61 -5.48 -20.88
CA VAL A 488 32.80 -6.01 -21.55
C VAL A 488 33.42 -4.96 -22.49
N GLY A 489 32.57 -4.12 -23.10
CA GLY A 489 32.98 -3.05 -24.00
C GLY A 489 31.82 -2.10 -24.33
N PRO A 490 32.00 -1.13 -25.24
CA PRO A 490 30.93 -0.23 -25.67
C PRO A 490 29.74 -1.01 -26.25
N GLY A 491 28.56 -0.89 -25.63
CA GLY A 491 27.36 -1.65 -26.01
C GLY A 491 27.43 -3.17 -25.77
N HIS A 492 28.53 -3.68 -25.21
CA HIS A 492 28.77 -5.12 -25.03
C HIS A 492 28.74 -5.50 -23.55
N TYR A 493 27.85 -6.41 -23.19
CA TYR A 493 27.60 -6.86 -21.83
C TYR A 493 27.55 -8.38 -21.75
N ARG A 494 27.80 -8.94 -20.57
CA ARG A 494 27.74 -10.38 -20.33
C ARG A 494 27.09 -10.70 -18.99
N SER A 495 26.33 -11.78 -18.96
CA SER A 495 25.75 -12.30 -17.72
C SER A 495 26.84 -12.76 -16.74
N THR A 496 26.64 -12.48 -15.46
CA THR A 496 27.58 -12.86 -14.40
C THR A 496 27.15 -14.12 -13.65
N GLN A 497 25.88 -14.51 -13.83
CA GLN A 497 25.27 -15.70 -13.25
C GLN A 497 24.62 -16.57 -14.34
N PRO A 498 24.41 -17.88 -14.10
CA PRO A 498 23.59 -18.72 -14.96
C PRO A 498 22.14 -18.22 -15.05
N VAL A 499 21.64 -18.06 -16.27
CA VAL A 499 20.28 -17.55 -16.55
C VAL A 499 19.36 -18.71 -16.93
N PRO A 500 18.20 -18.89 -16.27
CA PRO A 500 17.24 -19.93 -16.66
C PRO A 500 16.45 -19.54 -17.91
N VAL A 501 16.28 -20.49 -18.84
CA VAL A 501 15.50 -20.31 -20.08
C VAL A 501 14.69 -21.58 -20.42
N TRP A 502 13.97 -22.10 -19.43
CA TRP A 502 13.22 -23.36 -19.53
C TRP A 502 11.91 -23.32 -18.74
N GLY A 503 11.01 -24.29 -19.01
CA GLY A 503 9.79 -24.47 -18.23
C GLY A 503 8.91 -23.21 -18.21
N ASP A 504 8.50 -22.81 -17.01
CA ASP A 504 7.61 -21.65 -16.81
C ASP A 504 8.36 -20.32 -16.65
N TRP A 505 9.70 -20.34 -16.64
CA TRP A 505 10.50 -19.12 -16.50
C TRP A 505 10.22 -18.14 -17.63
N LYS A 506 10.11 -16.85 -17.30
CA LYS A 506 10.10 -15.76 -18.27
C LYS A 506 11.34 -14.92 -18.06
N THR A 507 12.13 -14.75 -19.12
CA THR A 507 13.47 -14.18 -19.06
C THR A 507 13.61 -13.06 -20.07
N LEU A 508 14.06 -11.89 -19.62
CA LEU A 508 14.23 -10.70 -20.44
C LEU A 508 15.48 -9.90 -20.03
N LEU A 509 16.09 -9.25 -21.02
CA LEU A 509 17.07 -8.19 -20.82
C LEU A 509 16.33 -6.88 -20.53
N ARG A 510 16.71 -6.18 -19.47
CA ARG A 510 16.13 -4.92 -19.01
C ARG A 510 17.19 -3.83 -19.02
N VAL A 511 16.81 -2.64 -19.47
CA VAL A 511 17.68 -1.47 -19.51
C VAL A 511 16.90 -0.26 -19.00
N GLN A 512 17.47 0.44 -18.03
CA GLN A 512 17.07 1.80 -17.71
C GLN A 512 18.28 2.74 -17.73
N ASP A 513 18.12 3.86 -18.43
CA ASP A 513 19.07 4.96 -18.45
C ASP A 513 18.30 6.29 -18.51
N GLY A 514 18.13 6.91 -17.35
CA GLY A 514 17.38 8.16 -17.19
C GLY A 514 15.89 7.98 -17.50
N ARG A 515 15.45 8.47 -18.66
CA ARG A 515 14.06 8.32 -19.15
C ARG A 515 13.87 7.11 -20.04
N THR A 516 14.94 6.56 -20.58
CA THR A 516 14.87 5.35 -21.38
C THR A 516 14.65 4.17 -20.44
N MET A 517 13.54 3.47 -20.59
CA MET A 517 13.26 2.22 -19.85
C MET A 517 12.62 1.23 -20.81
N THR A 518 13.32 0.14 -21.09
CA THR A 518 12.99 -0.74 -22.19
C THR A 518 13.57 -2.13 -21.96
N ALA A 519 13.05 -3.12 -22.69
CA ALA A 519 13.48 -4.49 -22.55
C ALA A 519 13.48 -5.25 -23.87
N VAL A 520 14.18 -6.38 -23.88
CA VAL A 520 14.19 -7.37 -24.96
C VAL A 520 13.87 -8.73 -24.35
N PRO A 521 12.83 -9.44 -24.84
CA PRO A 521 12.53 -10.76 -24.32
C PRO A 521 13.62 -11.74 -24.80
N ILE A 522 14.04 -12.65 -23.93
CA ILE A 522 15.03 -13.71 -24.24
C ILE A 522 14.29 -15.04 -24.36
N TYR A 523 13.50 -15.39 -23.34
CA TYR A 523 12.72 -16.61 -23.28
C TYR A 523 11.36 -16.36 -22.65
N GLU A 524 10.30 -16.84 -23.29
CA GLU A 524 8.97 -16.87 -22.71
C GLU A 524 8.25 -18.13 -23.21
N PRO A 525 7.66 -18.97 -22.33
CA PRO A 525 6.94 -20.16 -22.77
C PRO A 525 5.71 -19.78 -23.59
N ALA A 526 5.27 -20.70 -24.45
CA ALA A 526 3.95 -20.60 -25.06
C ALA A 526 2.87 -20.66 -23.98
N ASP A 527 1.86 -19.81 -24.09
CA ASP A 527 0.74 -19.80 -23.16
C ASP A 527 -0.60 -19.79 -23.90
N ALA A 528 -1.24 -20.95 -23.95
CA ALA A 528 -2.51 -21.15 -24.63
C ALA A 528 -3.68 -20.41 -23.95
N ALA A 529 -3.56 -20.04 -22.67
CA ALA A 529 -4.64 -19.34 -21.98
C ALA A 529 -4.71 -17.84 -22.32
N ILE A 530 -3.59 -17.23 -22.72
CA ILE A 530 -3.48 -15.83 -23.19
C ILE A 530 -3.07 -15.74 -24.67
N PRO A 531 -3.57 -16.68 -25.50
CA PRO A 531 -2.98 -17.19 -26.75
C PRO A 531 -1.64 -16.56 -27.18
N ALA A 532 -0.63 -16.63 -26.31
CA ALA A 532 0.64 -15.95 -26.51
C ALA A 532 1.69 -16.95 -27.03
N PRO A 533 2.31 -16.70 -28.20
CA PRO A 533 3.25 -17.62 -28.81
C PRO A 533 4.58 -17.66 -28.03
N GLU A 534 5.24 -18.80 -28.02
CA GLU A 534 6.57 -18.94 -27.39
C GLU A 534 7.55 -17.91 -27.96
N VAL A 535 8.35 -17.32 -27.08
CA VAL A 535 9.56 -16.62 -27.43
C VAL A 535 10.73 -17.57 -27.15
N PRO A 536 11.25 -18.31 -28.15
CA PRO A 536 12.24 -19.35 -27.89
C PRO A 536 13.60 -18.75 -27.54
N ALA A 537 14.33 -19.45 -26.68
CA ALA A 537 15.70 -19.14 -26.31
C ALA A 537 16.70 -19.63 -27.38
N LEU A 538 16.80 -18.90 -28.48
CA LEU A 538 17.71 -19.23 -29.58
C LEU A 538 19.18 -19.03 -29.18
N ALA A 539 20.09 -19.83 -29.73
CA ALA A 539 21.53 -19.68 -29.50
C ALA A 539 22.05 -18.28 -29.89
N THR A 540 21.45 -17.65 -30.89
CA THR A 540 21.66 -16.24 -31.22
C THR A 540 20.35 -15.65 -31.70
N SER A 541 20.01 -14.46 -31.21
CA SER A 541 18.83 -13.71 -31.66
C SER A 541 19.10 -12.21 -31.63
N THR A 542 18.51 -11.49 -32.58
CA THR A 542 18.50 -10.03 -32.59
C THR A 542 17.04 -9.57 -32.55
N ARG A 543 16.68 -8.81 -31.52
CA ARG A 543 15.30 -8.37 -31.28
C ARG A 543 15.27 -6.86 -30.99
N PRO A 544 14.18 -6.17 -31.37
CA PRO A 544 14.00 -4.77 -31.03
C PRO A 544 13.72 -4.59 -29.55
N PHE A 545 14.12 -3.44 -29.04
CA PHE A 545 13.70 -2.95 -27.74
C PHE A 545 12.20 -2.62 -27.75
N VAL A 546 11.48 -3.04 -26.71
CA VAL A 546 10.04 -2.79 -26.55
C VAL A 546 9.74 -2.15 -25.20
N LEU A 547 8.50 -1.69 -25.03
CA LEU A 547 8.03 -1.25 -23.73
C LEU A 547 8.00 -2.46 -22.80
N GLU A 548 8.78 -2.40 -21.72
CA GLU A 548 8.98 -3.52 -20.81
C GLU A 548 7.66 -4.10 -20.27
N VAL A 549 6.68 -3.24 -19.96
CA VAL A 549 5.33 -3.62 -19.52
C VAL A 549 4.65 -4.61 -20.47
N THR A 550 4.94 -4.57 -21.77
CA THR A 550 4.36 -5.52 -22.74
C THR A 550 4.88 -6.95 -22.57
N ILE A 551 6.03 -7.12 -21.91
CA ILE A 551 6.62 -8.40 -21.52
C ILE A 551 6.20 -8.76 -20.09
N LEU A 552 6.32 -7.83 -19.13
CA LEU A 552 6.00 -8.11 -17.72
C LEU A 552 4.51 -8.41 -17.51
N GLN A 553 3.65 -7.69 -18.25
CA GLN A 553 2.20 -7.82 -18.24
C GLN A 553 1.74 -8.43 -19.56
N ARG A 554 2.37 -9.53 -19.98
CA ARG A 554 2.01 -10.26 -21.20
C ARG A 554 0.57 -10.77 -21.15
N GLU A 555 0.03 -10.97 -19.96
CA GLU A 555 -1.34 -11.36 -19.67
C GLU A 555 -2.37 -10.23 -19.88
N ARG A 556 -1.91 -8.97 -19.96
CA ARG A 556 -2.76 -7.82 -20.23
C ARG A 556 -3.12 -7.78 -21.71
N ASP A 557 -4.39 -7.53 -22.01
CA ASP A 557 -4.88 -7.32 -23.36
C ASP A 557 -4.37 -5.98 -23.91
N GLN A 558 -3.27 -6.04 -24.64
CA GLN A 558 -2.65 -4.87 -25.28
C GLN A 558 -3.50 -4.30 -26.45
N SER A 559 -4.58 -4.99 -26.86
CA SER A 559 -5.50 -4.52 -27.90
C SER A 559 -6.67 -3.70 -27.35
N ALA A 560 -6.84 -3.66 -26.02
CA ALA A 560 -7.93 -2.94 -25.39
C ALA A 560 -7.87 -1.42 -25.70
N PRO A 561 -9.01 -0.76 -26.00
CA PRO A 561 -9.01 0.66 -26.35
C PRO A 561 -8.49 1.55 -25.22
N ALA A 562 -7.51 2.41 -25.53
CA ALA A 562 -6.88 3.31 -24.55
C ALA A 562 -7.87 4.24 -23.82
N TRP A 563 -8.93 4.70 -24.51
CA TRP A 563 -9.96 5.56 -23.91
C TRP A 563 -10.75 4.82 -22.81
N LEU A 564 -10.99 3.51 -22.97
CA LEU A 564 -11.73 2.70 -22.00
C LEU A 564 -10.87 2.46 -20.76
N PHE A 565 -9.58 2.15 -20.95
CA PHE A 565 -8.61 2.05 -19.86
C PHE A 565 -8.52 3.37 -19.08
N THR A 566 -8.45 4.50 -19.80
CA THR A 566 -8.41 5.84 -19.19
C THR A 566 -9.70 6.15 -18.43
N ALA A 567 -10.87 5.85 -18.98
CA ALA A 567 -12.15 6.05 -18.30
C ALA A 567 -12.24 5.22 -17.02
N GLY A 568 -11.83 3.95 -17.05
CA GLY A 568 -11.74 3.10 -15.86
C GLY A 568 -10.79 3.67 -14.81
N GLY A 569 -9.61 4.13 -15.22
CA GLY A 569 -8.66 4.82 -14.34
C GLY A 569 -9.22 6.11 -13.71
N ILE A 570 -10.01 6.89 -14.45
CA ILE A 570 -10.68 8.10 -13.93
C ILE A 570 -11.74 7.75 -12.88
N VAL A 571 -12.51 6.67 -13.08
CA VAL A 571 -13.49 6.20 -12.09
C VAL A 571 -12.78 5.83 -10.79
N VAL A 572 -11.70 5.05 -10.87
CA VAL A 572 -10.87 4.71 -9.70
C VAL A 572 -10.34 5.98 -9.03
N LEU A 573 -9.76 6.91 -9.80
CA LEU A 573 -9.27 8.18 -9.27
C LEU A 573 -10.36 8.94 -8.50
N PHE A 574 -11.57 9.03 -9.05
CA PHE A 574 -12.69 9.69 -8.39
C PHE A 574 -13.02 9.01 -7.04
N LEU A 575 -13.08 7.67 -7.01
CA LEU A 575 -13.33 6.92 -5.78
C LEU A 575 -12.21 7.16 -4.74
N THR A 576 -10.95 7.15 -5.15
CA THR A 576 -9.81 7.46 -4.28
C THR A 576 -9.92 8.88 -3.70
N LEU A 577 -10.24 9.87 -4.54
CA LEU A 577 -10.39 11.26 -4.13
C LEU A 577 -11.57 11.46 -3.17
N MET A 578 -12.65 10.67 -3.32
CA MET A 578 -13.76 10.67 -2.35
C MET A 578 -13.29 10.21 -0.97
N VAL A 579 -12.48 9.16 -0.87
CA VAL A 579 -11.94 8.66 0.40
C VAL A 579 -11.01 9.70 1.03
N ILE A 580 -10.08 10.28 0.26
CA ILE A 580 -9.19 11.35 0.75
C ILE A 580 -10.00 12.55 1.24
N THR A 581 -11.06 12.93 0.50
CA THR A 581 -11.97 14.01 0.89
C THR A 581 -12.71 13.69 2.19
N ALA A 582 -13.18 12.45 2.35
CA ALA A 582 -13.86 12.00 3.57
C ALA A 582 -12.92 12.02 4.79
N LEU A 583 -11.69 11.53 4.66
CA LEU A 583 -10.67 11.61 5.72
C LEU A 583 -10.38 13.06 6.11
N THR A 584 -10.18 13.93 5.10
CA THR A 584 -9.93 15.36 5.31
C THR A 584 -11.11 16.04 6.02
N TRP A 585 -12.33 15.72 5.60
CA TRP A 585 -13.55 16.19 6.24
C TRP A 585 -13.64 15.73 7.70
N GLY A 586 -13.40 14.44 7.96
CA GLY A 586 -13.50 13.91 9.32
C GLY A 586 -12.45 14.51 10.24
N ALA A 587 -11.22 14.70 9.76
CA ALA A 587 -10.15 15.33 10.52
C ALA A 587 -10.51 16.78 10.91
N GLY A 588 -11.03 17.54 9.94
CA GLY A 588 -11.55 18.89 10.20
C GLY A 588 -12.77 18.91 11.12
N ARG A 589 -13.65 17.90 11.02
CA ARG A 589 -14.83 17.76 11.88
C ARG A 589 -14.43 17.54 13.34
N ILE A 590 -13.58 16.55 13.62
CA ILE A 590 -13.07 16.28 14.97
C ILE A 590 -12.43 17.53 15.56
N ASN A 591 -11.55 18.18 14.81
CA ASN A 591 -10.84 19.36 15.29
C ASN A 591 -11.76 20.54 15.64
N ASN A 592 -12.82 20.77 14.87
CA ASN A 592 -13.77 21.84 15.13
C ASN A 592 -14.54 21.64 16.44
N TYR A 593 -14.77 20.40 16.86
CA TYR A 593 -15.52 20.11 18.08
C TYR A 593 -14.62 20.06 19.32
N ASP A 594 -13.37 19.66 19.18
CA ASP A 594 -12.38 19.65 20.27
C ASP A 594 -11.92 21.05 20.70
N THR A 595 -12.05 22.04 19.81
CA THR A 595 -11.50 23.39 20.00
C THR A 595 -12.56 24.46 20.32
N LEU A 596 -13.84 24.08 20.39
CA LEU A 596 -14.88 24.96 20.91
C LEU A 596 -14.68 25.11 22.44
N PRO A 597 -14.85 26.32 23.01
CA PRO A 597 -14.94 26.45 24.46
C PRO A 597 -16.02 25.49 24.93
N LYS A 598 -15.70 24.62 25.91
CA LYS A 598 -16.74 23.89 26.66
C LYS A 598 -17.76 24.97 27.05
N ARG A 599 -19.00 24.89 26.54
CA ARG A 599 -20.07 25.72 27.11
C ARG A 599 -19.97 25.49 28.61
N PRO A 600 -20.06 26.52 29.46
CA PRO A 600 -20.29 26.27 30.86
C PRO A 600 -21.48 25.31 30.88
N GLU A 601 -21.23 24.09 31.34
CA GLU A 601 -22.31 23.21 31.72
C GLU A 601 -23.23 24.10 32.54
N GLU A 602 -24.53 24.08 32.23
CA GLU A 602 -25.48 24.53 33.22
C GLU A 602 -25.11 23.74 34.47
N GLU A 603 -24.39 24.40 35.39
CA GLU A 603 -24.47 24.10 36.80
C GLU A 603 -25.95 23.88 36.98
N LYS A 604 -26.34 22.61 37.12
CA LYS A 604 -27.62 22.27 37.69
C LYS A 604 -27.58 22.99 39.01
N HIS A 605 -28.16 24.19 39.03
CA HIS A 605 -28.36 24.97 40.23
C HIS A 605 -28.97 23.98 41.20
N THR A 606 -28.19 23.59 42.20
CA THR A 606 -28.70 22.91 43.36
C THR A 606 -29.70 23.88 43.94
N VAL A 607 -30.98 23.56 43.74
CA VAL A 607 -32.09 24.33 44.31
C VAL A 607 -31.84 24.39 45.82
N PRO A 608 -31.64 25.58 46.42
CA PRO A 608 -31.39 25.67 47.85
C PRO A 608 -32.68 25.33 48.61
N GLY A 609 -32.59 24.32 49.49
CA GLY A 609 -33.45 24.17 50.66
C GLY A 609 -34.86 23.60 50.42
N THR A 610 -35.01 22.31 50.71
CA THR A 610 -36.28 21.80 51.26
C THR A 610 -36.03 21.46 52.73
N PRO A 611 -36.77 22.03 53.70
CA PRO A 611 -36.60 21.70 55.11
C PRO A 611 -37.00 20.26 55.36
N GLN A 612 -36.15 19.49 56.06
CA GLN A 612 -36.58 18.23 56.66
C GLN A 612 -37.61 18.53 57.74
N ALA A 613 -38.83 18.01 57.55
CA ALA A 613 -39.85 18.00 58.59
C ALA A 613 -39.44 17.03 59.71
N ALA A 614 -39.74 17.45 60.94
CA ALA A 614 -39.36 16.87 62.23
C ALA A 614 -39.83 15.43 62.46
#